data_AF-X6LKS2-F1
#
_entry.id   AF-X6LKS2-F1
#
_cell.length_a   1.000
_cell.length_b   1.000
_cell.length_c   1.000
_cell.angle_alpha   90.00
_cell.angle_beta   90.00
_cell.angle_gamma   90.00
#
_symmetry.space_group_name_H-M   'P 1'
#
loop_
_entity.id
_entity.type
_entity.pdbx_description
1 polymer ?
#
loop_
_entity_poly.entity_id
_entity_poly.type
_entity_poly.pdbx_seq_one_letter_code
_entity_poly.pdbx_strand_id
1 'polypeptide(L)'
;MSKGNTKFQNNCASISLQFKIKRFQHKIFYLLVNNFFLESTRVFLNVVSCVYEKSRTFKIKKRIYFIIMLAKLQQTFPNIAEEVVVKACKKCNGNADKIKDVLTWLTKNTINLQQQQYLMNLFQSFGTQLEKTTISQIWKNCNQIYSDAHEKLREICATSDLNELKEENEIKISREMCLHILWNILKYPKHIKYRQINEQALYNYLFQKCHTLGADLEKIFADIKIWLQVIEFKKRNDDNWYYQYDHIQLLHLWKCYQSAIKLQKMYFCVLVLLLIKQMI
;
A
#
# COMPACT_ATOMS: atom_id res chain seq x y z
N MET A 1 18.55 -51.89 76.35
CA MET A 1 17.75 -50.73 75.88
C MET A 1 18.69 -49.52 75.74
N SER A 2 18.47 -48.61 74.77
CA SER A 2 19.31 -47.42 74.46
C SER A 2 20.40 -47.51 73.36
N LYS A 3 20.30 -48.41 72.36
CA LYS A 3 21.11 -48.30 71.10
C LYS A 3 20.29 -48.13 69.81
N GLY A 4 18.96 -48.23 69.90
CA GLY A 4 18.05 -48.08 68.74
C GLY A 4 17.60 -46.65 68.44
N ASN A 5 17.79 -45.70 69.37
CA ASN A 5 17.19 -44.36 69.26
C ASN A 5 18.08 -43.33 68.53
N THR A 6 19.41 -43.55 68.50
CA THR A 6 20.37 -42.63 67.86
C THR A 6 20.36 -42.71 66.33
N LYS A 7 20.08 -43.88 65.74
CA LYS A 7 20.04 -44.04 64.28
C LYS A 7 18.82 -43.34 63.64
N PHE A 8 17.69 -43.31 64.37
CA PHE A 8 16.46 -42.66 63.91
C PHE A 8 16.58 -41.12 64.00
N GLN A 9 17.16 -40.61 65.09
CA GLN A 9 17.41 -39.17 65.25
C GLN A 9 18.40 -38.62 64.21
N ASN A 10 19.45 -39.37 63.87
CA ASN A 10 20.42 -38.95 62.83
C ASN A 10 19.79 -38.90 61.42
N ASN A 11 18.86 -39.81 61.09
CA ASN A 11 18.15 -39.78 59.81
C ASN A 11 17.16 -38.61 59.72
N CYS A 12 16.42 -38.30 60.79
CA CYS A 12 15.54 -37.12 60.82
C CYS A 12 16.33 -35.80 60.69
N ALA A 13 17.50 -35.70 61.32
CA ALA A 13 18.37 -34.53 61.20
C ALA A 13 18.92 -34.36 59.77
N SER A 14 19.32 -35.46 59.12
CA SER A 14 19.81 -35.45 57.73
C SER A 14 18.73 -35.01 56.73
N ILE A 15 17.50 -35.52 56.86
CA ILE A 15 16.36 -35.12 56.01
C ILE A 15 16.00 -33.64 56.23
N SER A 16 15.96 -33.18 57.48
CA SER A 16 15.71 -31.77 57.80
C SER A 16 16.77 -30.84 57.21
N LEU A 17 18.04 -31.24 57.25
CA LEU A 17 19.15 -30.49 56.65
C LEU A 17 19.04 -30.45 55.11
N GLN A 18 18.70 -31.56 54.46
CA GLN A 18 18.46 -31.63 53.01
C GLN A 18 17.32 -30.71 52.55
N PHE A 19 16.21 -30.66 53.30
CA PHE A 19 15.11 -29.72 53.02
C PHE A 19 15.52 -28.26 53.19
N LYS A 20 16.32 -27.94 54.22
CA LYS A 20 16.86 -26.58 54.42
C LYS A 20 17.80 -26.18 53.29
N ILE A 21 18.67 -27.08 52.83
CA ILE A 21 19.58 -26.84 51.69
C ILE A 21 18.79 -26.60 50.40
N LYS A 22 17.80 -27.44 50.08
CA LYS A 22 16.95 -27.23 48.89
C LYS A 22 16.18 -25.91 48.94
N ARG A 23 15.63 -25.54 50.10
CA ARG A 23 14.94 -24.26 50.29
C ARG A 23 15.89 -23.07 50.15
N PHE A 24 17.13 -23.20 50.61
CA PHE A 24 18.17 -22.19 50.46
C PHE A 24 18.62 -22.06 49.00
N GLN A 25 18.85 -23.17 48.29
CA GLN A 25 19.17 -23.19 46.86
C GLN A 25 18.05 -22.57 46.01
N HIS A 26 16.78 -22.84 46.33
CA HIS A 26 15.64 -22.23 45.62
C HIS A 26 15.57 -20.71 45.86
N LYS A 27 15.86 -20.24 47.09
CA LYS A 27 15.96 -18.80 47.38
C LYS A 27 17.11 -18.13 46.62
N ILE A 28 18.28 -18.78 46.56
CA ILE A 28 19.42 -18.27 45.79
C ILE A 28 19.08 -18.23 44.30
N PHE A 29 18.49 -19.28 43.74
CA PHE A 29 18.07 -19.31 42.34
C PHE A 29 17.08 -18.20 42.02
N TYR A 30 16.08 -17.98 42.87
CA TYR A 30 15.10 -16.90 42.69
C TYR A 30 15.76 -15.50 42.75
N LEU A 31 16.71 -15.28 43.67
CA LEU A 31 17.47 -14.03 43.75
C LEU A 31 18.37 -13.81 42.52
N LEU A 32 19.03 -14.86 42.03
CA LEU A 32 19.87 -14.80 40.83
C LEU A 32 19.05 -14.50 39.57
N VAL A 33 17.89 -15.14 39.42
CA VAL A 33 16.99 -14.89 38.28
C VAL A 33 16.44 -13.46 38.32
N ASN A 34 16.00 -12.97 39.48
CA ASN A 34 15.50 -11.59 39.59
C ASN A 34 16.59 -10.54 39.33
N ASN A 35 17.81 -10.75 39.84
CA ASN A 35 18.94 -9.85 39.55
C ASN A 35 19.32 -9.88 38.06
N PHE A 36 19.27 -11.04 37.41
CA PHE A 36 19.49 -11.17 35.97
C PHE A 36 18.43 -10.42 35.16
N PHE A 37 17.15 -10.53 35.53
CA PHE A 37 16.06 -9.78 34.89
C PHE A 37 16.19 -8.26 35.13
N LEU A 38 16.57 -7.83 36.32
CA LEU A 38 16.80 -6.42 36.65
C LEU A 38 17.97 -5.82 35.85
N GLU A 39 19.10 -6.52 35.74
CA GLU A 39 20.21 -6.04 34.92
C GLU A 39 19.89 -6.09 33.42
N SER A 40 19.20 -7.13 32.94
CA SER A 40 18.77 -7.20 31.54
C SER A 40 17.81 -6.06 31.17
N THR A 41 16.87 -5.73 32.05
CA THR A 41 15.94 -4.60 31.85
C THR A 41 16.65 -3.26 31.91
N ARG A 42 17.64 -3.10 32.81
CA ARG A 42 18.48 -1.89 32.88
C ARG A 42 19.30 -1.68 31.61
N VAL A 43 19.96 -2.73 31.10
CA VAL A 43 20.70 -2.67 29.83
C VAL A 43 19.77 -2.32 28.67
N PHE A 44 18.60 -2.94 28.60
CA PHE A 44 17.60 -2.66 27.57
C PHE A 44 17.11 -1.20 27.62
N LEU A 45 16.79 -0.66 28.80
CA LEU A 45 16.37 0.74 28.96
C LEU A 45 17.49 1.72 28.55
N ASN A 46 18.75 1.43 28.87
CA ASN A 46 19.88 2.26 28.45
C ASN A 46 20.05 2.28 26.92
N VAL A 47 19.88 1.12 26.25
CA VAL A 47 19.93 1.02 24.79
C VAL A 47 18.76 1.80 24.16
N VAL A 48 17.55 1.62 24.66
CA VAL A 48 16.35 2.34 24.18
C VAL A 48 16.51 3.85 24.37
N SER A 49 17.00 4.31 25.52
CA SER A 49 17.25 5.73 25.79
C SER A 49 18.29 6.32 24.83
N CYS A 50 19.41 5.62 24.60
CA CYS A 50 20.45 6.05 23.66
C CYS A 50 19.94 6.12 22.20
N VAL A 51 19.15 5.13 21.77
CA VAL A 51 18.51 5.12 20.44
C VAL A 51 17.51 6.28 20.31
N TYR A 52 16.72 6.54 21.36
CA TYR A 52 15.77 7.65 21.39
C TYR A 52 16.45 9.02 21.29
N GLU A 53 17.54 9.24 22.03
CA GLU A 53 18.33 10.47 21.96
C GLU A 53 19.00 10.66 20.58
N LYS A 54 19.55 9.60 19.99
CA LYS A 54 20.08 9.64 18.61
C LYS A 54 18.99 9.95 17.57
N SER A 55 17.81 9.36 17.72
CA SER A 55 16.65 9.65 16.86
C SER A 55 16.17 11.09 17.01
N ARG A 56 16.09 11.61 18.24
CA ARG A 56 15.70 12.99 18.54
C ARG A 56 16.69 13.99 17.97
N THR A 57 18.00 13.78 18.18
CA THR A 57 19.05 14.66 17.65
C THR A 57 19.08 14.66 16.12
N PHE A 58 18.89 13.50 15.47
CA PHE A 58 18.75 13.41 14.02
C PHE A 58 17.54 14.19 13.50
N LYS A 59 16.37 14.06 14.15
CA LYS A 59 15.14 14.78 13.80
C LYS A 59 15.30 16.30 13.96
N ILE A 60 15.98 16.75 15.01
CA ILE A 60 16.29 18.17 15.24
C ILE A 60 17.24 18.70 14.16
N LYS A 61 18.35 18.01 13.88
CA LYS A 61 19.29 18.41 12.81
C LYS A 61 18.59 18.52 11.45
N LYS A 62 17.73 17.56 11.11
CA LYS A 62 16.94 17.58 9.87
C LYS A 62 15.98 18.79 9.81
N ARG A 63 15.33 19.15 10.93
CA ARG A 63 14.45 20.33 11.02
C ARG A 63 15.24 21.63 10.87
N ILE A 64 16.38 21.75 11.56
CA ILE A 64 17.24 22.95 11.46
C ILE A 64 17.74 23.12 10.03
N TYR A 65 18.24 22.06 9.40
CA TYR A 65 18.66 22.09 8.00
C TYR A 65 17.52 22.52 7.07
N PHE A 66 16.31 22.00 7.28
CA PHE A 66 15.13 22.38 6.50
C PHE A 66 14.77 23.86 6.67
N ILE A 67 14.81 24.41 7.89
CA ILE A 67 14.55 25.83 8.16
C ILE A 67 15.60 26.71 7.49
N ILE A 68 16.89 26.36 7.60
CA ILE A 68 17.99 27.10 6.95
C ILE A 68 17.83 27.09 5.43
N MET A 69 17.48 25.93 4.85
CA MET A 69 17.24 25.79 3.43
C MET A 69 16.04 26.63 2.97
N LEU A 70 14.93 26.62 3.71
CA LEU A 70 13.75 27.44 3.43
C LEU A 70 14.10 28.93 3.45
N ALA A 71 14.79 29.40 4.50
CA ALA A 71 15.19 30.79 4.61
C ALA A 71 16.05 31.23 3.41
N LYS A 72 17.02 30.40 2.98
CA LYS A 72 17.87 30.67 1.82
C LYS A 72 17.08 30.71 0.50
N LEU A 73 16.12 29.80 0.33
CA LEU A 73 15.25 29.79 -0.85
C LEU A 73 14.35 31.03 -0.88
N GLN A 74 13.77 31.42 0.26
CA GLN A 74 12.93 32.61 0.38
C GLN A 74 13.70 33.89 0.06
N GLN A 75 14.96 34.00 0.48
CA GLN A 75 15.85 35.10 0.09
C GLN A 75 16.14 35.13 -1.41
N THR A 76 16.26 33.96 -2.05
CA THR A 76 16.55 33.86 -3.49
C THR A 76 15.31 34.16 -4.34
N PHE A 77 14.12 33.83 -3.83
CA PHE A 77 12.84 33.97 -4.52
C PHE A 77 11.85 34.79 -3.68
N PRO A 78 12.11 36.09 -3.46
CA PRO A 78 11.29 36.92 -2.56
C PRO A 78 9.84 37.07 -3.03
N ASN A 79 9.58 36.89 -4.32
CA ASN A 79 8.25 37.03 -4.93
C ASN A 79 7.42 35.73 -4.89
N ILE A 80 7.95 34.64 -4.32
CA ILE A 80 7.22 33.38 -4.16
C ILE A 80 6.73 33.26 -2.72
N ALA A 81 5.44 32.96 -2.51
CA ALA A 81 4.96 32.71 -1.14
C ALA A 81 5.68 31.52 -0.50
N GLU A 82 5.94 31.65 0.80
CA GLU A 82 6.56 30.61 1.62
C GLU A 82 5.85 29.26 1.48
N GLU A 83 4.51 29.25 1.42
CA GLU A 83 3.73 28.02 1.24
C GLU A 83 4.04 27.28 -0.07
N VAL A 84 4.33 28.01 -1.15
CA VAL A 84 4.70 27.46 -2.45
C VAL A 84 6.12 26.89 -2.38
N VAL A 85 7.04 27.58 -1.70
CA VAL A 85 8.39 27.07 -1.42
C VAL A 85 8.33 25.77 -0.63
N VAL A 86 7.52 25.71 0.43
CA VAL A 86 7.32 24.48 1.23
C VAL A 86 6.75 23.34 0.38
N LYS A 87 5.76 23.62 -0.48
CA LYS A 87 5.20 22.64 -1.43
C LYS A 87 6.26 22.10 -2.41
N ALA A 88 7.10 22.97 -2.95
CA ALA A 88 8.21 22.59 -3.84
C ALA A 88 9.25 21.73 -3.10
N CYS A 89 9.64 22.14 -1.88
CA CYS A 89 10.56 21.38 -1.03
C CYS A 89 10.06 19.95 -0.76
N LYS A 90 8.77 19.81 -0.43
CA LYS A 90 8.14 18.50 -0.24
C LYS A 90 8.16 17.66 -1.53
N LYS A 91 7.76 18.24 -2.66
CA LYS A 91 7.70 17.53 -3.96
C LYS A 91 9.09 17.06 -4.44
N CYS A 92 10.13 17.83 -4.16
CA CYS A 92 11.50 17.53 -4.58
C CYS A 92 12.32 16.76 -3.53
N ASN A 93 11.69 16.22 -2.47
CA ASN A 93 12.35 15.49 -1.39
C ASN A 93 13.54 16.23 -0.76
N GLY A 94 13.48 17.57 -0.71
CA GLY A 94 14.56 18.40 -0.17
C GLY A 94 15.79 18.55 -1.07
N ASN A 95 15.78 18.06 -2.32
CA ASN A 95 16.89 18.26 -3.25
C ASN A 95 16.95 19.74 -3.69
N ALA A 96 17.98 20.46 -3.26
CA ALA A 96 18.11 21.90 -3.44
C ALA A 96 18.09 22.34 -4.93
N ASP A 97 18.75 21.60 -5.82
CA ASP A 97 18.83 21.96 -7.25
C ASP A 97 17.49 21.77 -7.94
N LYS A 98 16.80 20.67 -7.66
CA LYS A 98 15.43 20.43 -8.16
C LYS A 98 14.45 21.47 -7.64
N ILE A 99 14.58 21.88 -6.37
CA ILE A 99 13.73 22.93 -5.79
C ILE A 99 13.96 24.25 -6.52
N LYS A 100 15.22 24.68 -6.65
CA LYS A 100 15.56 25.91 -7.38
C LYS A 100 15.02 25.89 -8.81
N ASP A 101 15.18 24.77 -9.52
CA ASP A 101 14.65 24.61 -10.86
C ASP A 101 13.11 24.73 -10.91
N VAL A 102 12.38 24.15 -9.95
CA VAL A 102 10.91 24.35 -9.83
C VAL A 102 10.55 25.80 -9.52
N LEU A 103 11.24 26.46 -8.59
CA LEU A 103 10.94 27.84 -8.19
C LEU A 103 11.24 28.83 -9.31
N THR A 104 12.36 28.66 -10.03
CA THR A 104 12.68 29.43 -11.24
C THR A 104 11.62 29.23 -12.31
N TRP A 105 11.19 27.98 -12.52
CA TRP A 105 10.12 27.65 -13.46
C TRP A 105 8.78 28.32 -13.10
N LEU A 106 8.37 28.30 -11.83
CA LEU A 106 7.17 29.00 -11.36
C LEU A 106 7.29 30.50 -11.61
N THR A 107 8.40 31.12 -11.19
CA THR A 107 8.64 32.56 -11.36
C THR A 107 8.52 32.99 -12.83
N LYS A 108 9.00 32.17 -13.78
CA LYS A 108 8.94 32.46 -15.21
C LYS A 108 7.52 32.36 -15.81
N ASN A 109 6.58 31.66 -15.16
CA ASN A 109 5.29 31.30 -15.75
C ASN A 109 4.06 31.90 -15.05
N THR A 110 4.27 32.74 -14.03
CA THR A 110 3.18 33.31 -13.22
C THR A 110 3.43 34.77 -12.93
N ILE A 111 2.37 35.57 -12.91
CA ILE A 111 2.43 37.01 -12.65
C ILE A 111 2.10 37.30 -11.18
N ASN A 112 1.17 36.55 -10.60
CA ASN A 112 0.70 36.75 -9.22
C ASN A 112 0.77 35.48 -8.37
N LEU A 113 0.54 35.66 -7.07
CA LEU A 113 0.67 34.60 -6.06
C LEU A 113 -0.33 33.46 -6.26
N GLN A 114 -1.57 33.78 -6.61
CA GLN A 114 -2.63 32.80 -6.83
C GLN A 114 -2.27 31.87 -8.00
N GLN A 115 -1.71 32.43 -9.07
CA GLN A 115 -1.21 31.66 -10.21
C GLN A 115 -0.04 30.76 -9.83
N GLN A 116 0.87 31.20 -8.95
CA GLN A 116 1.95 30.34 -8.42
C GLN A 116 1.39 29.12 -7.68
N GLN A 117 0.38 29.32 -6.83
CA GLN A 117 -0.26 28.21 -6.13
C GLN A 117 -0.91 27.23 -7.10
N TYR A 118 -1.66 27.72 -8.09
CA TYR A 118 -2.33 26.88 -9.08
C TYR A 118 -1.34 26.09 -9.94
N LEU A 119 -0.30 26.75 -10.45
CA LEU A 119 0.72 26.10 -11.26
C LEU A 119 1.52 25.07 -10.45
N MET A 120 1.79 25.34 -9.17
CA MET A 120 2.40 24.37 -8.27
C MET A 120 1.48 23.16 -8.03
N ASN A 121 0.17 23.36 -7.87
CA ASN A 121 -0.79 22.26 -7.73
C ASN A 121 -0.87 21.40 -9.01
N LEU A 122 -0.82 22.01 -10.20
CA LEU A 122 -0.71 21.28 -11.47
C LEU A 122 0.58 20.46 -11.52
N PHE A 123 1.72 21.05 -11.18
CA PHE A 123 3.00 20.33 -11.13
C PHE A 123 3.01 19.19 -10.10
N GLN A 124 2.35 19.35 -8.94
CA GLN A 124 2.23 18.27 -7.97
C GLN A 124 1.44 17.08 -8.53
N SER A 125 0.37 17.37 -9.26
CA SER A 125 -0.57 16.38 -9.81
C SER A 125 0.01 15.66 -11.04
N PHE A 126 0.66 16.40 -11.94
CA PHE A 126 1.06 15.89 -13.26
C PHE A 126 2.57 15.80 -13.46
N GLY A 127 3.40 16.44 -12.63
CA GLY A 127 4.85 16.56 -12.86
C GLY A 127 5.67 15.27 -12.73
N THR A 128 5.03 14.14 -12.42
CA THR A 128 5.64 12.79 -12.51
C THR A 128 5.38 12.11 -13.85
N GLN A 129 4.36 12.56 -14.58
CA GLN A 129 3.92 11.99 -15.87
C GLN A 129 4.27 12.92 -17.03
N LEU A 130 4.24 14.23 -16.81
CA LEU A 130 4.46 15.25 -17.83
C LEU A 130 5.66 16.12 -17.50
N GLU A 131 6.39 16.50 -18.55
CA GLU A 131 7.46 17.48 -18.45
C GLU A 131 6.91 18.86 -18.07
N LYS A 132 7.75 19.65 -17.38
CA LYS A 132 7.41 21.02 -16.97
C LYS A 132 7.05 21.93 -18.14
N THR A 133 7.71 21.72 -19.28
CA THR A 133 7.49 22.42 -20.55
C THR A 133 6.06 22.22 -21.05
N THR A 134 5.57 20.98 -21.07
CA THR A 134 4.19 20.63 -21.43
C THR A 134 3.19 21.27 -20.48
N ILE A 135 3.42 21.17 -19.17
CA ILE A 135 2.55 21.80 -18.16
C ILE A 135 2.48 23.31 -18.38
N SER A 136 3.62 23.98 -18.61
CA SER A 136 3.67 25.42 -18.90
C SER A 136 2.95 25.80 -20.18
N GLN A 137 3.10 25.02 -21.24
CA GLN A 137 2.47 25.31 -22.53
C GLN A 137 0.95 25.21 -22.41
N ILE A 138 0.43 24.15 -21.78
CA ILE A 138 -1.00 24.00 -21.54
C ILE A 138 -1.53 25.11 -20.62
N TRP A 139 -0.81 25.42 -19.54
CA TRP A 139 -1.14 26.53 -18.64
C TRP A 139 -1.31 27.85 -19.38
N LYS A 140 -0.40 28.18 -20.31
CA LYS A 140 -0.48 29.39 -21.13
C LYS A 140 -1.63 29.33 -22.14
N ASN A 141 -1.81 28.18 -22.81
CA ASN A 141 -2.86 27.98 -23.80
C ASN A 141 -4.27 28.06 -23.20
N CYS A 142 -4.41 27.73 -21.92
CA CYS A 142 -5.66 27.84 -21.17
C CYS A 142 -5.79 29.21 -20.46
N ASN A 143 -5.11 30.25 -20.95
CA ASN A 143 -5.14 31.61 -20.40
C ASN A 143 -4.87 31.67 -18.88
N GLN A 144 -4.08 30.74 -18.35
CA GLN A 144 -3.78 30.64 -16.92
C GLN A 144 -5.03 30.38 -16.03
N ILE A 145 -6.07 29.75 -16.60
CA ILE A 145 -7.25 29.28 -15.87
C ILE A 145 -6.98 27.85 -15.36
N TYR A 146 -7.04 27.67 -14.03
CA TYR A 146 -6.67 26.41 -13.37
C TYR A 146 -7.54 25.23 -13.77
N SER A 147 -8.87 25.38 -13.80
CA SER A 147 -9.81 24.30 -14.18
C SER A 147 -9.49 23.76 -15.56
N ASP A 148 -9.34 24.66 -16.53
CA ASP A 148 -9.20 24.33 -17.94
C ASP A 148 -7.84 23.67 -18.21
N ALA A 149 -6.77 24.22 -17.61
CA ALA A 149 -5.45 23.63 -17.69
C ALA A 149 -5.40 22.25 -17.01
N HIS A 150 -6.07 22.09 -15.87
CA HIS A 150 -6.16 20.82 -15.17
C HIS A 150 -6.90 19.76 -15.98
N GLU A 151 -8.04 20.10 -16.58
CA GLU A 151 -8.82 19.18 -17.40
C GLU A 151 -8.03 18.73 -18.64
N LYS A 152 -7.39 19.67 -19.33
CA LYS A 152 -6.59 19.37 -20.51
C LYS A 152 -5.35 18.53 -20.18
N LEU A 153 -4.66 18.80 -19.07
CA LEU A 153 -3.55 17.94 -18.62
C LEU A 153 -4.03 16.54 -18.23
N ARG A 154 -5.20 16.42 -17.60
CA ARG A 154 -5.81 15.14 -17.29
C ARG A 154 -6.16 14.35 -18.55
N GLU A 155 -6.70 14.99 -19.57
CA GLU A 155 -6.98 14.39 -20.88
C GLU A 155 -5.69 13.87 -21.52
N ILE A 156 -4.63 14.69 -21.55
CA ILE A 156 -3.31 14.28 -22.08
C ILE A 156 -2.80 13.06 -21.34
N CYS A 157 -2.79 13.07 -20.00
CA CYS A 157 -2.38 11.91 -19.19
C CYS A 157 -3.22 10.66 -19.46
N ALA A 158 -4.54 10.80 -19.62
CA ALA A 158 -5.41 9.67 -19.95
C ALA A 158 -5.08 9.09 -21.34
N THR A 159 -4.78 9.95 -22.32
CA THR A 159 -4.40 9.51 -23.68
C THR A 159 -2.98 8.94 -23.77
N SER A 160 -2.02 9.47 -23.01
CA SER A 160 -0.67 8.91 -22.95
C SER A 160 -0.67 7.54 -22.27
N ASP A 161 -1.43 7.41 -21.17
CA ASP A 161 -1.63 6.13 -20.49
C ASP A 161 -2.31 5.12 -21.43
N LEU A 162 -3.24 5.54 -22.31
CA LEU A 162 -3.85 4.68 -23.33
C LEU A 162 -2.86 4.18 -24.38
N ASN A 163 -1.87 4.99 -24.75
CA ASN A 163 -0.88 4.63 -25.76
C ASN A 163 0.30 3.80 -25.19
N GLU A 164 0.65 4.00 -23.93
CA GLU A 164 1.65 3.18 -23.22
C GLU A 164 1.06 1.89 -22.64
N LEU A 165 -0.20 1.89 -22.21
CA LEU A 165 -0.94 0.67 -21.93
C LEU A 165 -1.45 0.09 -23.25
N LYS A 166 -0.53 -0.50 -24.03
CA LYS A 166 -0.88 -1.77 -24.66
C LYS A 166 -1.27 -2.70 -23.52
N GLU A 167 -2.56 -2.73 -23.19
CA GLU A 167 -3.10 -3.69 -22.25
C GLU A 167 -2.62 -5.05 -22.74
N GLU A 168 -1.75 -5.68 -21.95
CA GLU A 168 -1.22 -7.00 -22.29
C GLU A 168 -2.42 -7.90 -22.58
N ASN A 169 -2.35 -8.67 -23.66
CA ASN A 169 -3.47 -9.50 -24.10
C ASN A 169 -3.94 -10.44 -22.96
N GLU A 170 -3.03 -10.82 -22.07
CA GLU A 170 -3.29 -11.55 -20.84
C GLU A 170 -4.25 -10.82 -19.89
N ILE A 171 -3.98 -9.56 -19.57
CA ILE A 171 -4.84 -8.73 -18.71
C ILE A 171 -6.23 -8.59 -19.33
N LYS A 172 -6.29 -8.39 -20.65
CA LYS A 172 -7.55 -8.26 -21.38
C LYS A 172 -8.39 -9.54 -21.31
N ILE A 173 -7.78 -10.71 -21.52
CA ILE A 173 -8.45 -12.02 -21.43
C ILE A 173 -8.90 -12.29 -20.00
N SER A 174 -8.02 -12.09 -19.01
CA SER A 174 -8.35 -12.28 -17.59
C SER A 174 -9.54 -11.43 -17.18
N ARG A 175 -9.58 -10.16 -17.61
CA ARG A 175 -10.73 -9.26 -17.35
C ARG A 175 -12.01 -9.78 -17.98
N GLU A 176 -11.98 -10.14 -19.26
CA GLU A 176 -13.15 -10.67 -19.97
C GLU A 176 -13.73 -11.87 -19.22
N MET A 177 -12.87 -12.76 -18.72
CA MET A 177 -13.30 -13.92 -17.94
C MET A 177 -13.90 -13.57 -16.59
N CYS A 178 -13.25 -12.70 -15.82
CA CYS A 178 -13.79 -12.26 -14.53
C CYS A 178 -15.17 -11.61 -14.69
N LEU A 179 -15.36 -10.78 -15.72
CA LEU A 179 -16.64 -10.16 -16.06
C LEU A 179 -17.70 -11.19 -16.43
N HIS A 180 -17.34 -12.16 -17.26
CA HIS A 180 -18.27 -13.21 -17.70
C HIS A 180 -18.76 -14.06 -16.53
N ILE A 181 -17.85 -14.47 -15.63
CA ILE A 181 -18.16 -15.23 -14.43
C ILE A 181 -19.09 -14.41 -13.51
N LEU A 182 -18.73 -13.15 -13.25
CA LEU A 182 -19.52 -12.26 -12.42
C LEU A 182 -20.93 -12.07 -12.98
N TRP A 183 -21.03 -11.80 -14.28
CA TRP A 183 -22.31 -11.61 -14.96
C TRP A 183 -23.20 -12.84 -14.86
N ASN A 184 -22.64 -14.05 -14.99
CA ASN A 184 -23.40 -15.30 -14.84
C ASN A 184 -23.98 -15.46 -13.43
N ILE A 185 -23.21 -15.13 -12.39
CA ILE A 185 -23.68 -15.18 -10.99
C ILE A 185 -24.80 -14.16 -10.75
N LEU A 186 -24.63 -12.93 -11.23
CA LEU A 186 -25.60 -11.84 -11.04
C LEU A 186 -26.89 -12.06 -11.81
N LYS A 187 -26.81 -12.62 -13.02
CA LYS A 187 -27.98 -12.85 -13.88
C LYS A 187 -28.88 -13.96 -13.35
N TYR A 188 -28.30 -15.00 -12.74
CA TYR A 188 -29.05 -16.18 -12.29
C TYR A 188 -28.78 -16.51 -10.83
N PRO A 189 -29.15 -15.59 -9.91
CA PRO A 189 -28.66 -15.67 -8.55
C PRO A 189 -29.20 -16.88 -7.78
N LYS A 190 -30.32 -17.49 -8.19
CA LYS A 190 -30.92 -18.65 -7.51
C LYS A 190 -30.48 -20.02 -8.08
N HIS A 191 -29.77 -20.03 -9.21
CA HIS A 191 -29.49 -21.25 -9.95
C HIS A 191 -28.06 -21.71 -9.72
N ILE A 192 -27.87 -22.82 -8.99
CA ILE A 192 -26.55 -23.35 -8.60
C ILE A 192 -25.64 -23.63 -9.82
N LYS A 193 -26.23 -24.02 -10.96
CA LYS A 193 -25.51 -24.26 -12.22
C LYS A 193 -24.67 -23.06 -12.68
N TYR A 194 -25.12 -21.82 -12.44
CA TYR A 194 -24.39 -20.61 -12.84
C TYR A 194 -23.35 -20.15 -11.80
N ARG A 195 -23.27 -20.86 -10.67
CA ARG A 195 -22.25 -20.69 -9.63
C ARG A 195 -21.19 -21.79 -9.69
N GLN A 196 -21.24 -22.62 -10.74
CA GLN A 196 -20.29 -23.68 -11.00
C GLN A 196 -19.49 -23.34 -12.27
N ILE A 197 -18.18 -23.54 -12.21
CA ILE A 197 -17.29 -23.37 -13.36
C ILE A 197 -16.57 -24.69 -13.56
N ASN A 198 -16.79 -25.32 -14.71
CA ASN A 198 -16.06 -26.51 -15.09
C ASN A 198 -14.63 -26.13 -15.52
N GLU A 199 -13.61 -26.74 -14.90
CA GLU A 199 -12.22 -26.38 -15.15
C GLU A 199 -11.79 -26.65 -16.58
N GLN A 200 -12.23 -27.78 -17.17
CA GLN A 200 -11.91 -28.11 -18.56
C GLN A 200 -12.55 -27.11 -19.55
N ALA A 201 -13.81 -26.74 -19.33
CA ALA A 201 -14.50 -25.75 -20.14
C ALA A 201 -13.84 -24.37 -20.05
N LEU A 202 -13.43 -23.97 -18.83
CA LEU A 202 -12.67 -22.74 -18.60
C LEU A 202 -11.32 -22.77 -19.33
N TYR A 203 -10.57 -23.86 -19.22
CA TYR A 203 -9.29 -24.03 -19.90
C TYR A 203 -9.44 -23.98 -21.43
N ASN A 204 -10.40 -24.70 -22.00
CA ASN A 204 -10.64 -24.71 -23.45
C ASN A 204 -11.02 -23.31 -23.97
N TYR A 205 -11.85 -22.58 -23.22
CA TYR A 205 -12.20 -21.20 -23.58
C TYR A 205 -10.98 -20.29 -23.56
N LEU A 206 -10.19 -20.34 -22.48
CA LEU A 206 -8.97 -19.56 -22.36
C LEU A 206 -7.96 -19.93 -23.44
N PHE A 207 -7.77 -21.21 -23.74
CA PHE A 207 -6.90 -21.70 -24.80
C PHE A 207 -7.24 -21.05 -26.14
N GLN A 208 -8.52 -21.06 -26.53
CA GLN A 208 -8.96 -20.44 -27.78
C GLN A 208 -8.67 -18.93 -27.81
N LYS A 209 -8.98 -18.22 -26.71
CA LYS A 209 -8.74 -16.77 -26.60
C LYS A 209 -7.26 -16.40 -26.61
N CYS A 210 -6.44 -17.16 -25.89
CA CYS A 210 -4.99 -16.97 -25.83
C CYS A 210 -4.34 -17.22 -27.19
N HIS A 211 -4.77 -18.26 -27.91
CA HIS A 211 -4.29 -18.54 -29.26
C HIS A 211 -4.64 -17.40 -30.23
N THR A 212 -5.85 -16.84 -30.17
CA THR A 212 -6.25 -15.71 -31.03
C THR A 212 -5.45 -14.44 -30.75
N LEU A 213 -5.07 -14.20 -29.49
CA LEU A 213 -4.41 -12.96 -29.07
C LEU A 213 -2.90 -13.13 -28.83
N GLY A 214 -2.33 -14.32 -29.03
CA GLY A 214 -0.91 -14.61 -28.78
C GLY A 214 -0.50 -14.37 -27.32
N ALA A 215 -1.32 -14.80 -26.36
CA ALA A 215 -1.09 -14.61 -24.92
C ALA A 215 -0.65 -15.90 -24.22
N ASP A 216 0.04 -15.80 -23.08
CA ASP A 216 0.46 -16.96 -22.29
C ASP A 216 -0.72 -17.59 -21.52
N LEU A 217 -1.17 -18.76 -21.99
CA LEU A 217 -2.28 -19.50 -21.41
C LEU A 217 -2.03 -19.91 -19.96
N GLU A 218 -0.82 -20.38 -19.63
CA GLU A 218 -0.53 -20.94 -18.30
C GLU A 218 -0.55 -19.83 -17.25
N LYS A 219 0.01 -18.66 -17.59
CA LYS A 219 -0.03 -17.47 -16.75
C LYS A 219 -1.47 -17.00 -16.49
N ILE A 220 -2.27 -16.84 -17.55
CA ILE A 220 -3.68 -16.40 -17.44
C ILE A 220 -4.50 -17.41 -16.63
N PHE A 221 -4.31 -18.71 -16.87
CA PHE A 221 -5.08 -19.74 -16.18
C PHE A 221 -4.75 -19.79 -14.69
N ALA A 222 -3.47 -19.62 -14.32
CA ALA A 222 -3.05 -19.49 -12.93
C ALA A 222 -3.67 -18.24 -12.26
N ASP A 223 -3.64 -17.09 -12.94
CA ASP A 223 -4.23 -15.84 -12.44
C ASP A 223 -5.74 -15.96 -12.20
N ILE A 224 -6.46 -16.59 -13.13
CA ILE A 224 -7.90 -16.83 -12.98
C ILE A 224 -8.19 -17.78 -11.81
N LYS A 225 -7.38 -18.82 -11.59
CA LYS A 225 -7.54 -19.71 -10.43
C LYS A 225 -7.36 -18.96 -9.10
N ILE A 226 -6.34 -18.10 -9.00
CA ILE A 226 -6.11 -17.25 -7.83
C ILE A 226 -7.32 -16.33 -7.62
N TRP A 227 -7.80 -15.69 -8.69
CA TRP A 227 -8.95 -14.80 -8.61
C TRP A 227 -10.22 -15.52 -8.15
N LEU A 228 -10.49 -16.71 -8.69
CA LEU A 228 -11.59 -17.57 -8.26
C LEU A 228 -11.54 -17.85 -6.77
N GLN A 229 -10.36 -18.18 -6.23
CA GLN A 229 -10.19 -18.38 -4.78
C GLN A 229 -10.45 -17.11 -3.97
N VAL A 230 -9.97 -15.96 -4.45
CA VAL A 230 -10.19 -14.65 -3.81
C VAL A 230 -11.69 -14.29 -3.74
N ILE A 231 -12.46 -14.69 -4.76
CA ILE A 231 -13.91 -14.52 -4.78
C ILE A 231 -14.67 -15.74 -4.21
N GLU A 232 -13.99 -16.55 -3.39
CA GLU A 232 -14.54 -17.68 -2.61
C GLU A 232 -15.14 -18.82 -3.45
N PHE A 233 -14.66 -19.01 -4.68
CA PHE A 233 -14.84 -20.28 -5.36
C PHE A 233 -13.90 -21.32 -4.76
N LYS A 234 -14.45 -22.50 -4.47
CA LYS A 234 -13.70 -23.67 -3.99
C LYS A 234 -13.71 -24.76 -5.05
N LYS A 235 -12.53 -25.32 -5.32
CA LYS A 235 -12.39 -26.52 -6.14
C LYS A 235 -12.86 -27.74 -5.36
N ARG A 236 -13.63 -28.64 -6.00
CA ARG A 236 -14.03 -29.95 -5.46
C ARG A 236 -13.35 -31.09 -6.23
N ASN A 237 -13.60 -32.34 -5.80
CA ASN A 237 -12.99 -33.56 -6.35
C ASN A 237 -13.40 -33.89 -7.80
N ASP A 238 -14.39 -33.19 -8.35
CA ASP A 238 -14.92 -33.37 -9.69
C ASP A 238 -14.33 -32.37 -10.70
N ASP A 239 -13.22 -31.73 -10.33
CA ASP A 239 -12.55 -30.66 -11.09
C ASP A 239 -13.45 -29.47 -11.45
N ASN A 240 -14.51 -29.25 -10.69
CA ASN A 240 -15.35 -28.07 -10.81
C ASN A 240 -15.09 -27.08 -9.67
N TRP A 241 -15.19 -25.80 -9.99
CA TRP A 241 -15.15 -24.70 -9.04
C TRP A 241 -16.56 -24.31 -8.64
N TYR A 242 -16.82 -24.22 -7.35
CA TYR A 242 -18.13 -23.89 -6.79
C TYR A 242 -18.05 -22.65 -5.92
N TYR A 243 -18.95 -21.69 -6.14
CA TYR A 243 -19.09 -20.57 -5.21
C TYR A 243 -19.53 -21.06 -3.83
N GLN A 244 -18.82 -20.64 -2.77
CA GLN A 244 -18.96 -21.23 -1.44
C GLN A 244 -20.33 -21.01 -0.78
N TYR A 245 -21.07 -19.96 -1.14
CA TYR A 245 -22.31 -19.60 -0.43
C TYR A 245 -23.60 -20.01 -1.18
N ASP A 246 -24.57 -20.50 -0.41
CA ASP A 246 -25.93 -20.81 -0.89
C ASP A 246 -26.73 -19.54 -1.22
N HIS A 247 -26.40 -18.42 -0.58
CA HIS A 247 -26.95 -17.10 -0.88
C HIS A 247 -25.84 -16.18 -1.37
N ILE A 248 -26.05 -15.53 -2.52
CA ILE A 248 -25.09 -14.58 -3.08
C ILE A 248 -25.05 -13.34 -2.20
N GLN A 249 -23.90 -13.10 -1.60
CA GLN A 249 -23.62 -11.85 -0.91
C GLN A 249 -23.21 -10.80 -1.94
N LEU A 250 -24.20 -10.14 -2.56
CA LEU A 250 -24.01 -9.09 -3.58
C LEU A 250 -22.95 -8.05 -3.16
N LEU A 251 -22.97 -7.64 -1.89
CA LEU A 251 -22.00 -6.70 -1.33
C LEU A 251 -20.56 -7.24 -1.33
N HIS A 252 -20.37 -8.53 -1.04
CA HIS A 252 -19.05 -9.17 -1.07
C HIS A 252 -18.55 -9.28 -2.52
N LEU A 253 -19.39 -9.80 -3.42
CA LEU A 253 -19.11 -9.93 -4.84
C LEU A 253 -18.72 -8.57 -5.46
N TRP A 254 -19.43 -7.50 -5.08
CA TRP A 254 -19.13 -6.14 -5.48
C TRP A 254 -17.78 -5.64 -4.96
N LYS A 255 -17.43 -5.92 -3.70
CA LYS A 255 -16.12 -5.54 -3.15
C LYS A 255 -14.97 -6.25 -3.86
N CYS A 256 -15.10 -7.55 -4.10
CA CYS A 256 -14.13 -8.33 -4.87
C CYS A 256 -13.94 -7.75 -6.27
N TYR A 257 -15.05 -7.40 -6.93
CA TYR A 257 -15.03 -6.80 -8.25
C TYR A 257 -14.44 -5.39 -8.26
N GLN A 258 -14.78 -4.56 -7.26
CA GLN A 258 -14.19 -3.24 -7.10
C GLN A 258 -12.67 -3.31 -6.94
N SER A 259 -12.14 -4.33 -6.25
CA SER A 259 -10.71 -4.58 -6.16
C SER A 259 -10.10 -4.96 -7.51
N ALA A 260 -10.77 -5.81 -8.30
CA ALA A 260 -10.33 -6.15 -9.66
C ALA A 260 -10.35 -4.92 -10.60
N ILE A 261 -11.36 -4.06 -10.50
CA ILE A 261 -11.43 -2.79 -11.24
C ILE A 261 -10.36 -1.79 -10.77
N LYS A 262 -10.12 -1.67 -9.46
CA LYS A 262 -9.14 -0.72 -8.91
C LYS A 262 -7.70 -1.04 -9.34
N LEU A 263 -7.41 -2.29 -9.69
CA LEU A 263 -6.15 -2.67 -10.32
C LEU A 263 -5.97 -2.00 -11.69
N GLN A 264 -7.07 -1.54 -12.31
CA GLN A 264 -7.09 -0.83 -13.58
C GLN A 264 -7.54 0.62 -13.36
N LYS A 265 -6.58 1.52 -13.07
CA LYS A 265 -6.82 2.97 -12.86
C LYS A 265 -7.70 3.63 -13.93
N MET A 266 -7.70 3.10 -15.16
CA MET A 266 -8.45 3.64 -16.30
C MET A 266 -9.98 3.49 -16.17
N TYR A 267 -10.50 2.41 -15.58
CA TYR A 267 -11.95 2.17 -15.52
C TYR A 267 -12.67 2.98 -14.44
N PHE A 268 -11.94 3.44 -13.42
CA PHE A 268 -12.49 4.38 -12.45
C PHE A 268 -12.91 5.69 -13.15
N CYS A 269 -12.10 6.19 -14.08
CA CYS A 269 -12.41 7.40 -14.85
C CYS A 269 -13.61 7.19 -15.79
N VAL A 270 -13.66 6.09 -16.54
CA VAL A 270 -14.77 5.81 -17.48
C VAL A 270 -16.09 5.57 -16.75
N LEU A 271 -16.07 4.82 -15.65
CA LEU A 271 -17.27 4.57 -14.84
C LEU A 271 -17.78 5.86 -14.19
N VAL A 272 -16.89 6.70 -13.64
CA VAL A 272 -17.26 8.00 -13.07
C VAL A 272 -17.81 8.95 -14.13
N LEU A 273 -17.23 9.00 -15.33
CA LEU A 273 -17.75 9.80 -16.45
C LEU A 273 -19.13 9.33 -16.94
N LEU A 274 -19.36 8.02 -16.99
CA LEU A 274 -20.67 7.45 -17.33
C LEU A 274 -21.74 7.77 -16.27
N LEU A 275 -21.36 7.76 -14.99
CA LEU A 275 -22.26 8.13 -13.89
C LEU A 275 -22.60 9.63 -13.90
N ILE A 276 -21.62 10.51 -14.19
CA ILE A 276 -21.86 11.96 -14.32
C ILE A 276 -22.79 12.26 -15.50
N LYS A 277 -22.62 11.57 -16.64
CA LYS A 277 -23.48 11.73 -17.82
C LYS A 277 -24.94 11.30 -17.56
N GLN A 278 -25.18 10.38 -16.63
CA GLN A 278 -26.54 9.97 -16.25
C GLN A 278 -27.20 10.94 -15.24
N MET A 279 -26.42 11.84 -14.65
CA MET A 279 -26.89 12.81 -13.66
C MET A 279 -27.13 14.21 -14.22
N ILE A 280 -26.79 14.45 -15.51
CA ILE A 280 -27.08 15.67 -16.27
C ILE A 280 -28.21 15.35 -17.25
#